data_AF-A0A4Q2QSX0-F1
#
_entry.id   AF-A0A4Q2QSX0-F1
#
_cell.length_a   1.000
_cell.length_b   1.000
_cell.length_c   1.000
_cell.angle_alpha   90.00
_cell.angle_beta   90.00
_cell.angle_gamma   90.00
#
_symmetry.space_group_name_H-M   'P 1'
#
loop_
_entity.id
_entity.type
_entity.pdbx_description
1 polymer ?
#
loop_
_entity_poly.entity_id
_entity_poly.type
_entity_poly.pdbx_seq_one_letter_code
_entity_poly.pdbx_strand_id
1 'polypeptide(L)' 'MSKIFGIVNITTDSFSDGGLYLDTDKAIEHALHLVEDGADVIDLGAASSNP' A
#
# COMPACT_ATOMS: atom_id res chain seq x y z
N MET A 1 -17.32 -10.43 -12.35
CA MET A 1 -16.53 -10.59 -11.12
C MET A 1 -15.86 -9.25 -10.82
N SER A 2 -15.94 -8.78 -9.58
CA SER A 2 -15.19 -7.60 -9.12
C SER A 2 -13.74 -7.98 -8.85
N LYS A 3 -12.83 -7.02 -9.01
CA LYS A 3 -11.42 -7.13 -8.64
C LYS A 3 -11.17 -6.32 -7.37
N ILE A 4 -10.42 -6.88 -6.43
CA ILE A 4 -10.02 -6.20 -5.19
C ILE A 4 -8.61 -5.64 -5.39
N PHE A 5 -8.43 -4.35 -5.09
CA PHE A 5 -7.15 -3.66 -5.16
C PHE A 5 -6.67 -3.37 -3.73
N GLY A 6 -5.52 -3.93 -3.37
CA GLY A 6 -4.80 -3.59 -2.15
C GLY A 6 -3.92 -2.37 -2.39
N ILE A 7 -3.99 -1.39 -1.49
CA ILE A 7 -3.26 -0.12 -1.63
C ILE A 7 -2.04 -0.14 -0.72
N VAL A 8 -0.86 0.15 -1.28
CA VAL A 8 0.38 0.37 -0.51
C VAL A 8 0.92 1.76 -0.81
N ASN A 9 0.79 2.65 0.18
CA ASN A 9 1.26 4.03 0.07
C ASN A 9 2.70 4.14 0.58
N ILE A 10 3.62 4.43 -0.33
CA ILE A 10 5.06 4.61 -0.08
C ILE A 10 5.36 6.11 -0.17
N THR A 11 4.82 6.88 0.78
CA THR A 11 4.95 8.34 0.80
C THR A 11 5.19 8.86 2.21
N THR A 12 6.02 9.91 2.31
CA THR A 12 6.30 10.62 3.58
C THR A 12 5.13 11.46 4.05
N ASP A 13 4.16 11.71 3.16
CA ASP A 13 2.93 12.48 3.42
C ASP A 13 1.71 11.55 3.66
N SER A 14 1.94 10.29 4.09
CA SER A 14 0.84 9.38 4.43
C SER A 14 0.15 9.86 5.72
N PHE A 15 -1.12 10.24 5.62
CA PHE A 15 -1.95 10.70 6.74
C PHE A 15 -2.36 9.56 7.68
N SER A 16 -2.42 8.31 7.19
CA SER A 16 -2.92 7.16 7.94
C SER A 16 -1.81 6.33 8.60
N ASP A 17 -0.63 6.24 7.97
CA ASP A 17 0.38 5.24 8.36
C ASP A 17 1.67 5.87 8.90
N GLY A 18 1.78 7.21 8.89
CA GLY A 18 2.96 7.92 9.38
C GLY A 18 4.26 7.59 8.64
N GLY A 19 4.18 7.12 7.38
CA GLY A 19 5.33 6.69 6.60
C GLY A 19 5.84 5.27 6.93
N LEU A 20 5.01 4.40 7.53
CA LEU A 20 5.37 3.03 7.92
C LEU A 20 6.00 2.21 6.79
N TYR A 21 5.61 2.47 5.54
CA TYR A 21 6.06 1.74 4.35
C TYR A 21 7.10 2.50 3.52
N LEU A 22 7.78 3.50 4.10
CA LEU A 22 8.96 4.10 3.46
C LEU A 22 10.15 3.13 3.40
N ASP A 23 10.17 2.17 4.33
CA ASP A 23 11.08 1.04 4.29
C ASP A 23 10.59 0.03 3.25
N THR A 24 11.48 -0.36 2.33
CA THR A 24 11.14 -1.25 1.21
C THR A 24 10.68 -2.62 1.69
N ASP A 25 11.31 -3.18 2.73
CA ASP A 25 10.96 -4.50 3.23
C ASP A 25 9.58 -4.48 3.87
N LYS A 26 9.25 -3.40 4.60
CA LYS A 26 7.91 -3.21 5.17
C LYS A 26 6.83 -3.04 4.10
N ALA A 27 7.12 -2.32 3.02
CA ALA A 27 6.19 -2.16 1.91
C ALA A 27 5.90 -3.51 1.23
N ILE A 28 6.93 -4.33 1.05
CA ILE A 28 6.80 -5.69 0.48
C ILE A 28 5.99 -6.59 1.44
N GLU A 29 6.31 -6.60 2.74
CA GLU A 29 5.58 -7.38 3.73
C GLU A 29 4.08 -7.02 3.74
N HIS A 30 3.75 -5.74 3.69
CA HIS A 30 2.36 -5.30 3.62
C HIS A 30 1.67 -5.74 2.32
N ALA A 31 2.34 -5.61 1.17
CA ALA A 31 1.80 -6.07 -0.10
C ALA A 31 1.51 -7.59 -0.09
N LEU A 32 2.38 -8.38 0.54
CA LEU A 32 2.18 -9.83 0.67
C LEU A 32 0.97 -10.15 1.56
N HIS A 33 0.81 -9.46 2.70
CA HIS A 33 -0.39 -9.62 3.53
C HIS A 33 -1.68 -9.27 2.77
N LEU A 34 -1.68 -8.20 1.96
CA LEU A 34 -2.84 -7.82 1.14
C LEU A 34 -3.20 -8.91 0.12
N VAL A 35 -2.20 -9.58 -0.47
CA VAL A 35 -2.43 -10.73 -1.36
C VAL A 35 -3.02 -11.91 -0.59
N GLU A 36 -2.51 -12.22 0.61
CA GLU A 36 -3.06 -13.27 1.47
C GLU A 36 -4.50 -13.01 1.89
N ASP A 37 -4.86 -11.73 2.10
CA ASP A 37 -6.21 -11.27 2.40
C ASP A 37 -7.15 -11.25 1.18
N GLY A 38 -6.63 -11.56 -0.01
CA GLY A 38 -7.42 -11.76 -1.23
C GLY A 38 -7.41 -10.59 -2.21
N ALA A 39 -6.44 -9.68 -2.14
CA ALA A 39 -6.24 -8.68 -3.19
C ALA A 39 -5.87 -9.35 -4.53
N ASP A 40 -6.56 -8.97 -5.60
CA ASP A 40 -6.23 -9.40 -6.96
C ASP A 40 -5.09 -8.59 -7.57
N VAL A 41 -4.94 -7.34 -7.12
CA VAL A 41 -3.97 -6.36 -7.62
C VAL A 41 -3.43 -5.57 -6.44
N ILE A 42 -2.13 -5.24 -6.51
CA ILE A 42 -1.49 -4.30 -5.60
C ILE A 42 -1.24 -2.99 -6.34
N ASP A 43 -1.75 -1.89 -5.78
CA ASP A 43 -1.55 -0.52 -6.26
C ASP A 43 -0.52 0.19 -5.37
N LEU A 44 0.59 0.62 -5.98
CA LEU A 44 1.71 1.24 -5.28
C LEU A 44 1.70 2.76 -5.51
N GLY A 45 1.45 3.52 -4.46
CA GLY A 45 1.40 4.99 -4.51
C GLY A 45 2.65 5.64 -3.92
N ALA A 46 3.50 6.26 -4.76
CA ALA A 46 4.70 7.00 -4.30
C ALA A 46 4.46 8.50 -4.05
N ALA A 47 3.25 9.00 -4.37
CA ALA A 47 2.84 10.37 -4.14
C ALA A 47 1.51 10.38 -3.40
N SER A 48 1.41 11.25 -2.40
CA SER A 48 0.15 11.49 -1.70
C SER A 48 -0.82 12.25 -2.61
N SER A 49 -2.10 11.89 -2.53
CA SER A 49 -3.20 12.66 -3.14
C SER A 49 -3.94 13.51 -2.10
N ASN A 50 -3.31 13.79 -0.96
CA ASN A 50 -3.87 14.71 0.02
C ASN A 50 -4.05 16.11 -0.61
N PRO A 51 -5.21 16.76 -0.44
CA PRO A 51 -5.47 18.10 -0.94
C PRO A 51 -4.72 19.20 -0.17
#